data_AF-A0A8T4ZUY9-F1
#
_entry.id   AF-A0A8T4ZUY9-F1
#
_cell.length_a   1.000
_cell.length_b   1.000
_cell.length_c   1.000
_cell.angle_alpha   90.00
_cell.angle_beta   90.00
_cell.angle_gamma   90.00
#
_symmetry.space_group_name_H-M   'P 1'
#
loop_
_entity.id
_entity.type
_entity.pdbx_description
1 polymer ?
#
loop_
_entity_poly.entity_id
_entity_poly.type
_entity_poly.pdbx_seq_one_letter_code
_entity_poly.pdbx_strand_id
1 'polypeptide(L)' 'RLASNCPANLREDIEHYCRLSKVPVITFKGSSLDLAAVCGKPFAISALSIREAGDSEILKLTEPEEPTEDEESAGGNE' A
#
# COMPACT_ATOMS: atom_id res chain seq x y z
N ARG A 1 -1.46 3.85 -4.26
CA ARG A 1 -2.48 3.60 -3.21
C ARG A 1 -3.86 3.81 -3.81
N LEU A 2 -4.78 2.85 -3.66
CA LEU A 2 -6.18 2.97 -4.12
C LEU A 2 -7.11 3.05 -2.92
N ALA A 3 -8.07 3.98 -2.92
CA ALA A 3 -9.12 4.00 -1.90
C ALA A 3 -10.00 2.73 -1.99
N SER A 4 -10.60 2.32 -0.87
CA SER A 4 -11.44 1.10 -0.82
C SER A 4 -12.66 1.19 -1.74
N ASN A 5 -13.23 2.39 -1.89
CA ASN A 5 -14.35 2.71 -2.77
C ASN A 5 -13.91 3.27 -4.15
N CYS A 6 -12.66 3.05 -4.58
CA CYS A 6 -12.22 3.42 -5.92
C CYS A 6 -13.14 2.75 -6.98
N PRO A 7 -13.72 3.50 -7.93
CA PRO A 7 -14.58 2.94 -8.98
C PRO A 7 -13.92 1.79 -9.72
N ALA A 8 -14.70 0.74 -10.04
CA ALA A 8 -14.17 -0.50 -10.61
C ALA A 8 -13.41 -0.29 -11.92
N ASN A 9 -13.97 0.50 -12.84
CA ASN A 9 -13.31 0.84 -14.11
C ASN A 9 -11.95 1.54 -13.89
N LEU A 10 -11.88 2.49 -12.96
CA LEU A 10 -10.63 3.19 -12.66
C LEU A 10 -9.61 2.28 -11.98
N ARG A 11 -10.06 1.40 -11.08
CA ARG A 11 -9.21 0.39 -10.44
C ARG A 11 -8.61 -0.55 -11.48
N GLU A 12 -9.43 -1.08 -12.38
CA GLU A 12 -9.00 -2.02 -13.43
C GLU A 12 -7.95 -1.39 -14.34
N ASP A 13 -8.16 -0.14 -14.78
CA ASP A 13 -7.19 0.60 -15.59
C ASP A 13 -5.86 0.79 -14.85
N ILE A 14 -5.91 1.25 -13.60
CA ILE A 14 -4.69 1.46 -12.80
C ILE A 14 -3.94 0.16 -12.56
N GLU A 15 -4.64 -0.91 -12.16
CA GLU A 15 -4.04 -2.22 -11.93
C GLU A 15 -3.44 -2.80 -13.21
N HIS A 16 -4.10 -2.61 -14.37
CA HIS A 16 -3.59 -3.03 -15.67
C HIS A 16 -2.25 -2.36 -16.00
N TYR A 17 -2.19 -1.02 -15.93
CA TYR A 17 -0.96 -0.28 -16.24
C TYR A 17 0.14 -0.52 -15.21
N CYS A 18 -0.20 -0.57 -13.92
CA CYS A 18 0.75 -0.89 -12.87
C CYS A 18 1.36 -2.29 -13.05
N ARG A 19 0.56 -3.29 -13.46
CA ARG A 19 1.06 -4.63 -13.77
C ARG A 19 2.06 -4.63 -14.93
N LEU A 20 1.78 -3.90 -16.01
CA LEU A 20 2.70 -3.77 -17.14
C LEU A 20 4.02 -3.10 -16.74
N SER A 21 3.95 -2.08 -15.90
CA SER A 21 5.12 -1.33 -15.42
C SER A 21 5.79 -1.92 -14.17
N LYS A 22 5.30 -3.07 -13.66
CA LYS A 22 5.76 -3.68 -12.41
C LYS A 22 5.73 -2.73 -11.21
N VAL A 23 4.75 -1.84 -11.18
CA VAL A 23 4.52 -0.91 -10.06
C VAL A 23 3.58 -1.59 -9.05
N PRO A 24 3.94 -1.69 -7.77
CA PRO A 24 3.09 -2.30 -6.76
C PRO A 24 1.85 -1.45 -6.49
N VAL A 25 0.68 -2.10 -6.41
CA VAL A 25 -0.59 -1.47 -6.08
C VAL A 25 -1.02 -1.90 -4.67
N ILE A 26 -1.15 -0.92 -3.77
CA ILE A 26 -1.64 -1.14 -2.41
C ILE A 26 -3.03 -0.52 -2.26
N THR A 27 -4.00 -1.30 -1.78
CA THR A 27 -5.32 -0.78 -1.39
C THR A 27 -5.23 -0.14 0.00
N PHE A 28 -5.64 1.12 0.10
CA PHE A 28 -5.80 1.85 1.34
C PHE A 28 -7.08 1.39 2.05
N LYS A 29 -6.98 1.10 3.34
CA LYS A 29 -8.10 0.63 4.20
C LYS A 29 -9.00 1.80 4.62
N GLY A 30 -9.49 2.57 3.67
CA GLY A 30 -10.37 3.72 3.89
C GLY A 30 -10.95 4.25 2.57
N SER A 31 -11.99 5.05 2.67
CA SER A 31 -12.68 5.66 1.52
C SER A 31 -11.83 6.75 0.85
N SER A 32 -12.29 7.24 -0.29
CA SER A 32 -11.68 8.34 -1.02
C SER A 32 -11.68 9.66 -0.26
N LEU A 33 -12.63 9.85 0.68
CA LEU A 33 -12.64 10.99 1.59
C LEU A 33 -11.65 10.79 2.75
N ASP A 34 -11.52 9.57 3.28
CA ASP A 34 -10.52 9.27 4.30
C ASP A 34 -9.10 9.47 3.75
N LEU A 35 -8.86 9.02 2.52
CA LEU A 35 -7.58 9.22 1.84
C LEU A 35 -7.32 10.72 1.59
N ALA A 36 -8.34 11.49 1.25
CA ALA A 36 -8.24 12.95 1.11
C ALA A 36 -7.87 13.65 2.43
N ALA A 37 -8.49 13.22 3.53
CA ALA A 37 -8.18 13.72 4.87
C ALA A 37 -6.72 13.44 5.26
N VAL A 38 -6.23 12.21 5.00
CA VAL A 38 -4.81 11.85 5.21
C VAL A 38 -3.88 12.72 4.37
N CYS A 39 -4.28 13.08 3.14
CA CYS A 39 -3.49 13.95 2.26
C CYS A 39 -3.67 15.45 2.53
N GLY A 40 -4.53 15.85 3.47
CA GLY A 40 -4.86 17.25 3.76
C GLY A 40 -5.52 17.98 2.59
N LYS A 41 -6.37 17.31 1.80
CA LYS A 41 -7.05 17.90 0.63
C LYS A 41 -8.58 17.98 0.84
N PRO A 42 -9.23 19.08 0.44
CA PRO A 42 -10.68 19.27 0.62
C PRO A 42 -11.53 18.62 -0.49
N PHE A 43 -11.01 17.62 -1.19
CA PHE A 43 -11.68 16.92 -2.29
C PHE A 43 -11.32 15.43 -2.30
N ALA A 44 -12.23 14.58 -2.75
CA ALA A 44 -12.04 13.13 -2.73
C ALA A 44 -10.84 12.69 -3.58
N ILE A 45 -10.06 11.74 -3.06
CA ILE A 45 -8.92 11.13 -3.74
C ILE A 45 -9.16 9.63 -3.89
N SER A 46 -9.40 9.15 -5.12
CA SER A 46 -9.61 7.72 -5.38
C SER A 46 -8.30 6.94 -5.50
N ALA A 47 -7.23 7.60 -5.94
CA ALA A 47 -5.91 7.01 -6.15
C ALA A 47 -4.80 8.03 -5.90
N LEU A 48 -3.66 7.56 -5.38
CA LEU A 48 -2.43 8.34 -5.18
C LEU A 48 -1.23 7.51 -5.64
N SER A 49 -0.34 8.10 -6.43
CA SER A 49 0.96 7.51 -6.78
C SER A 49 2.08 8.17 -5.99
N ILE A 50 3.11 7.40 -5.66
CA ILE A 50 4.31 7.89 -4.97
C ILE A 50 5.41 7.97 -6.02
N ARG A 51 5.85 9.19 -6.34
CA ARG A 51 6.96 9.41 -7.27
C ARG A 51 8.32 9.35 -6.57
N GLU A 52 8.37 9.93 -5.37
CA GLU A 52 9.55 10.00 -4.51
C GLU A 52 9.09 9.78 -3.07
N ALA A 53 9.79 8.93 -2.31
CA ALA A 53 9.41 8.61 -0.93
C ALA A 53 9.89 9.66 0.08
N GLY A 54 10.91 10.45 -0.25
CA GLY A 54 11.59 11.32 0.70
C GLY A 54 12.11 10.51 1.89
N ASP A 55 11.94 11.04 3.10
CA ASP A 55 12.33 10.38 4.36
C ASP A 55 11.30 9.38 4.88
N SER A 56 10.28 9.04 4.08
CA SER A 56 9.20 8.12 4.48
C SER A 56 9.58 6.66 4.26
N GLU A 57 9.16 5.80 5.17
CA GLU A 57 9.25 4.33 5.04
C GLU A 57 8.11 3.72 4.19
N ILE A 58 7.36 4.54 3.46
CA ILE A 58 6.14 4.14 2.74
C ILE A 58 6.34 3.02 1.72
N LEU A 59 7.56 2.86 1.18
CA LEU A 59 7.91 1.83 0.20
C LEU A 59 8.12 0.45 0.82
N LYS A 60 8.41 0.36 2.13
CA LYS A 60 8.54 -0.94 2.83
C LYS A 60 7.26 -1.77 2.76
N LEU A 61 6.11 -1.11 2.61
CA LEU A 61 4.80 -1.74 2.45
C LEU A 61 4.61 -2.47 1.11
N THR A 62 5.59 -2.39 0.20
CA THR A 62 5.58 -3.06 -1.11
C THR A 62 6.55 -4.22 -1.19
N GLU A 63 7.41 -4.39 -0.19
CA GLU A 63 8.35 -5.50 -0.11
C GLU A 63 7.57 -6.76 0.27
N PRO A 64 7.82 -7.91 -0.40
CA PRO A 64 7.30 -9.18 0.08
C PRO A 64 7.89 -9.42 1.47
N GLU A 65 7.04 -9.78 2.44
CA GLU A 65 7.51 -10.20 3.75
C GLU A 65 8.47 -11.40 3.55
N GLU A 66 9.76 -11.22 3.83
CA GLU A 66 10.66 -12.35 4.01
C GLU A 66 10.10 -13.19 5.17
N PRO A 67 9.92 -14.51 5.02
CA PRO A 67 9.52 -15.35 6.14
C PRO A 67 10.58 -15.18 7.23
N THR A 68 10.20 -14.63 8.38
CA THR A 68 11.08 -14.52 9.54
C THR A 68 11.37 -15.93 10.06
N GLU A 69 12.50 -16.49 9.65
CA GLU A 69 13.15 -17.61 10.33
C GLU A 69 13.86 -17.07 11.57
N ASP A 70 13.11 -16.86 12.66
CA ASP A 70 13.66 -16.76 14.02
C ASP A 70 12.97 -17.87 14.84
N GLU A 71 13.52 -19.08 14.82
CA GLU A 71 14.51 -19.65 15.76
C GLU A 71 13.84 -20.60 16.76
N GLU A 72 13.97 -21.90 16.48
CA GLU A 72 13.92 -22.95 17.49
C GLU A 72 15.08 -22.74 18.49
N SER A 73 14.76 -22.99 19.78
CA SER A 73 15.67 -23.43 20.86
C SER A 73 16.08 -22.40 21.90
N ALA A 74 15.40 -22.47 23.05
CA ALA A 74 16.09 -22.53 24.33
C ALA A 74 15.48 -23.68 25.15
N GLY A 75 16.19 -24.80 25.19
CA GLY A 75 15.92 -25.86 26.18
C GLY A 75 16.36 -25.46 27.58
N GLY A 76 15.89 -26.23 28.57
CA GLY A 76 16.56 -26.37 29.87
C GLY A 76 15.69 -26.08 31.10
N ASN A 77 15.33 -27.17 31.79
CA ASN A 77 15.08 -27.37 33.23
C ASN A 77 14.43 -26.25 34.08
N GLU A 78 13.38 -26.62 34.82
CA GLU A 78 13.47 -27.26 36.15
C GLU A 78 12.32 -28.25 36.35
#